data_AF-A0A6L3F8P9-F1
#
_entry.id   AF-A0A6L3F8P9-F1
#
_cell.length_a   1.000
_cell.length_b   1.000
_cell.length_c   1.000
_cell.angle_alpha   90.00
_cell.angle_beta   90.00
_cell.angle_gamma   90.00
#
_symmetry.space_group_name_H-M   'P 1'
#
loop_
_entity.id
_entity.type
_entity.pdbx_description
1 polymer ?
#
loop_
_entity_poly.entity_id
_entity_poly.type
_entity_poly.pdbx_seq_one_letter_code
_entity_poly.pdbx_strand_id
1 'polypeptide(L)'
;MTDKTSPPNAETPVEPRKLLKALIELFNENDLRDLCFDLGLDYENLPPGGKKDKARELISYFIRRNRVNYLASVFREKRSHVAIED
;
A
#
# COMPACT_ATOMS: atom_id res chain seq x y z
N MET A 1 1.44 -39.55 -11.63
CA MET A 1 2.70 -39.00 -11.13
C MET A 1 3.15 -37.85 -12.02
N THR A 2 2.71 -36.65 -11.68
CA THR A 2 3.44 -35.37 -11.76
C THR A 2 2.66 -34.43 -10.84
N ASP A 3 2.92 -34.57 -9.55
CA ASP A 3 2.77 -33.47 -8.61
C ASP A 3 3.97 -32.55 -8.82
N LYS A 4 3.74 -31.26 -9.04
CA LYS A 4 4.55 -30.15 -8.50
C LYS A 4 3.99 -28.79 -8.94
N THR A 5 3.34 -28.17 -7.97
CA THR A 5 3.47 -26.73 -7.66
C THR A 5 2.82 -25.74 -8.63
N SER A 6 1.49 -25.68 -8.60
CA SER A 6 0.80 -24.41 -8.85
C SER A 6 1.24 -23.40 -7.76
N PRO A 7 1.64 -22.16 -8.10
CA PRO A 7 2.07 -21.20 -7.09
C PRO A 7 0.90 -20.85 -6.15
N PRO A 8 1.10 -20.89 -4.82
CA PRO A 8 0.06 -20.56 -3.85
C PRO A 8 -0.07 -19.04 -3.71
N ASN A 9 -0.36 -18.30 -4.79
CA ASN A 9 -0.80 -16.91 -4.69
C ASN A 9 -1.36 -16.39 -6.04
N ALA A 10 -2.58 -16.78 -6.40
CA ALA A 10 -3.38 -15.95 -7.30
C ALA A 10 -3.89 -14.74 -6.48
N GLU A 11 -2.98 -13.82 -6.16
CA GLU A 11 -3.30 -12.58 -5.45
C GLU A 11 -4.36 -11.84 -6.29
N THR A 12 -5.60 -11.78 -5.78
CA THR A 12 -6.70 -11.12 -6.46
C THR A 12 -6.27 -9.71 -6.84
N PRO A 13 -6.38 -9.31 -8.13
CA PRO A 13 -5.95 -8.00 -8.58
C PRO A 13 -6.61 -6.91 -7.73
N VAL A 14 -5.78 -6.10 -7.07
CA VAL A 14 -6.29 -5.02 -6.22
C VAL A 14 -6.68 -3.84 -7.10
N GLU A 15 -7.98 -3.52 -7.08
CA GLU A 15 -8.53 -2.34 -7.76
C GLU A 15 -7.91 -1.03 -7.21
N PRO A 16 -7.09 -0.31 -7.99
CA PRO A 16 -6.32 0.82 -7.45
C PRO A 16 -7.19 1.94 -6.88
N ARG A 17 -8.38 2.16 -7.45
CA ARG A 17 -9.35 3.14 -6.95
C ARG A 17 -9.87 2.79 -5.56
N LYS A 18 -10.10 1.50 -5.27
CA LYS A 18 -10.54 1.04 -3.95
C LYS A 18 -9.42 1.21 -2.94
N LEU A 19 -8.19 0.89 -3.33
CA LEU A 19 -7.02 1.07 -2.46
C LEU A 19 -6.75 2.56 -2.15
N LEU A 20 -6.84 3.44 -3.15
CA LEU A 20 -6.72 4.89 -2.95
C LEU A 20 -7.77 5.41 -1.97
N LYS A 21 -9.04 4.99 -2.14
CA LYS A 21 -10.12 5.38 -1.23
C LYS A 21 -9.81 4.94 0.20
N ALA A 22 -9.39 3.68 0.38
CA ALA A 22 -9.01 3.15 1.68
C ALA A 22 -7.83 3.91 2.32
N LEU A 23 -6.78 4.25 1.57
CA LEU A 23 -5.68 5.08 2.05
C LEU A 23 -6.15 6.45 2.53
N ILE A 24 -7.03 7.11 1.78
CA ILE A 24 -7.51 8.46 2.13
C ILE A 24 -8.40 8.44 3.38
N GLU A 25 -9.25 7.42 3.51
CA GLU A 25 -10.24 7.32 4.58
C GLU A 25 -9.65 6.77 5.87
N LEU A 26 -8.71 5.84 5.79
CA LEU A 26 -8.26 5.07 6.95
C LEU A 26 -6.93 5.55 7.53
N PHE A 27 -6.12 6.28 6.77
CA PHE A 27 -4.84 6.79 7.24
C PHE A 27 -4.91 8.28 7.52
N ASN A 28 -4.28 8.72 8.61
CA ASN A 28 -3.90 10.10 8.81
C ASN A 28 -2.58 10.41 8.05
N GLU A 29 -2.00 11.60 8.26
CA GLU A 29 -0.75 11.97 7.59
C GLU A 29 0.46 11.17 8.08
N ASN A 30 0.54 10.90 9.39
CA ASN A 30 1.62 10.12 9.99
C ASN A 30 1.56 8.66 9.53
N ASP A 31 0.36 8.05 9.49
CA ASP A 31 0.21 6.68 8.98
C ASP A 31 0.70 6.57 7.53
N LEU A 32 0.49 7.62 6.72
CA LEU A 32 0.97 7.67 5.34
C LEU A 32 2.50 7.83 5.26
N ARG A 33 3.11 8.59 6.18
CA ARG A 33 4.57 8.70 6.32
C ARG A 33 5.18 7.35 6.69
N ASP A 34 4.59 6.67 7.68
CA ASP A 34 5.03 5.35 8.11
C ASP A 34 4.88 4.31 7.00
N LEU A 35 3.78 4.35 6.25
CA LEU A 35 3.64 3.49 5.08
C LEU A 35 4.72 3.77 4.02
N CYS A 36 5.05 5.05 3.77
CA CYS A 36 6.15 5.37 2.86
C CYS A 36 7.47 4.79 3.36
N PHE A 37 7.76 4.90 4.66
CA PHE A 37 8.94 4.32 5.29
C PHE A 37 9.00 2.80 5.09
N ASP A 38 7.91 2.06 5.37
CA ASP A 38 7.83 0.61 5.17
C ASP A 38 8.03 0.20 3.69
N LEU A 39 7.65 1.07 2.76
CA LEU A 39 7.84 0.89 1.32
C LEU A 39 9.24 1.30 0.83
N GLY A 40 10.11 1.80 1.71
CA GLY A 40 11.43 2.34 1.36
C GLY A 40 11.35 3.63 0.54
N LEU A 41 10.28 4.41 0.72
CA LEU A 41 10.04 5.69 0.05
C LEU A 41 10.18 6.84 1.05
N ASP A 42 10.78 7.93 0.60
CA ASP A 42 10.78 9.17 1.36
C ASP A 42 9.51 9.97 1.06
N TYR A 43 8.71 10.20 2.10
CA TYR A 43 7.46 10.96 2.02
C TYR A 43 7.67 12.40 1.53
N GLU A 44 8.81 13.02 1.87
CA GLU A 44 9.13 14.39 1.48
C GLU A 44 9.49 14.49 0.00
N ASN A 45 9.91 13.39 -0.62
CA ASN A 45 10.14 13.30 -2.07
C ASN A 45 8.86 13.11 -2.89
N LEU A 46 7.71 12.85 -2.25
CA LEU A 46 6.42 12.87 -2.94
C LEU A 46 6.03 14.31 -3.31
N PRO A 47 5.33 14.53 -4.43
CA PRO A 47 4.92 15.85 -4.89
C PRO A 47 4.32 16.72 -3.76
N PRO A 48 4.59 18.04 -3.79
CA PRO A 48 4.01 18.95 -2.81
C PRO A 48 2.48 18.90 -2.88
N GLY A 49 1.83 18.88 -1.71
CA GLY A 49 0.39 18.74 -1.61
C GLY A 49 -0.02 18.10 -0.29
N GLY A 50 -1.33 17.94 -0.09
CA GLY A 50 -1.87 17.31 1.11
C GLY A 50 -1.83 15.78 1.05
N LYS A 51 -2.23 15.13 2.15
CA LYS A 51 -2.35 13.67 2.26
C LYS A 51 -3.01 12.99 1.04
N LYS A 52 -4.09 13.59 0.51
CA LYS A 52 -4.83 13.04 -0.64
C LYS A 52 -4.00 13.03 -1.93
N ASP A 53 -3.22 14.09 -2.16
CA ASP A 53 -2.38 14.21 -3.34
C ASP A 53 -1.22 13.23 -3.27
N LYS A 54 -0.58 13.13 -2.09
CA LYS A 54 0.49 12.16 -1.84
C LYS A 54 -0.01 10.70 -1.93
N ALA A 55 -1.20 10.38 -1.41
CA ALA A 55 -1.80 9.06 -1.58
C ALA A 55 -2.08 8.71 -3.05
N ARG A 56 -2.52 9.70 -3.86
CA ARG A 56 -2.73 9.51 -5.29
C ARG A 56 -1.41 9.27 -6.03
N GLU A 57 -0.36 10.00 -5.69
CA GLU A 57 0.97 9.75 -6.28
C GLU A 57 1.49 8.37 -5.89
N LEU A 58 1.35 7.97 -4.63
CA LEU A 58 1.80 6.66 -4.17
C LEU A 58 1.14 5.54 -5.00
N ILE A 59 -0.18 5.59 -5.18
CA ILE A 59 -0.90 4.63 -6.02
C ILE A 59 -0.38 4.67 -7.47
N SER A 60 -0.21 5.86 -8.04
CA SER A 60 0.29 6.03 -9.42
C SER A 60 1.72 5.50 -9.60
N TYR A 61 2.57 5.68 -8.60
CA TYR A 61 3.94 5.16 -8.55
C TYR A 61 3.98 3.63 -8.63
N PHE A 62 3.09 2.94 -7.91
CA PHE A 62 3.01 1.48 -7.90
C PHE A 62 2.25 0.91 -9.11
N ILE A 63 1.27 1.64 -9.67
CA ILE A 63 0.62 1.28 -10.95
C ILE A 63 1.65 1.25 -12.08
N ARG A 64 2.46 2.31 -12.23
CA ARG A 64 3.49 2.42 -13.28
C ARG A 64 4.53 1.28 -13.23
N ARG A 65 4.68 0.64 -12.07
CA ARG A 65 5.63 -0.46 -11.84
C ARG A 65 4.96 -1.84 -11.81
N ASN A 66 3.65 -1.92 -12.04
CA ASN A 66 2.86 -3.14 -11.92
C ASN A 66 3.00 -3.82 -10.53
N ARG A 67 3.08 -3.01 -9.46
CA ARG A 67 3.35 -3.43 -8.07
C ARG A 67 2.24 -2.98 -7.11
N VAL A 68 1.01 -2.80 -7.59
CA VAL A 68 -0.14 -2.37 -6.76
C VAL A 68 -0.50 -3.42 -5.71
N ASN A 69 -0.40 -4.71 -6.03
CA ASN A 69 -0.67 -5.77 -5.05
C ASN A 69 0.33 -5.74 -3.89
N TYR A 70 1.60 -5.42 -4.14
CA TYR A 70 2.60 -5.22 -3.10
C TYR A 70 2.27 -4.02 -2.18
N LEU A 71 1.83 -2.90 -2.75
CA LEU A 71 1.35 -1.78 -1.93
C LEU A 71 0.16 -2.20 -1.04
N ALA A 72 -0.74 -3.01 -1.59
CA ALA A 72 -1.89 -3.52 -0.85
C ALA A 72 -1.50 -4.50 0.26
N SER A 73 -0.47 -5.33 0.08
CA SER A 73 0.01 -6.24 1.12
C SER A 73 0.60 -5.47 2.30
N VAL A 74 1.47 -4.47 2.03
CA VAL A 74 2.06 -3.61 3.08
C VAL A 74 0.98 -2.78 3.78
N PHE A 75 0.00 -2.25 3.04
CA PHE A 75 -1.15 -1.56 3.63
C PHE A 75 -1.92 -2.46 4.62
N ARG A 76 -2.19 -3.72 4.25
CA ARG A 76 -2.90 -4.67 5.11
C ARG A 76 -2.08 -5.02 6.34
N GLU A 77 -0.78 -5.24 6.19
CA GLU A 77 0.13 -5.52 7.29
C GLU A 77 0.13 -4.38 8.32
N LYS A 78 0.28 -3.14 7.85
CA LYS A 78 0.25 -1.95 8.72
C LYS A 78 -1.07 -1.81 9.46
N ARG A 79 -2.18 -2.16 8.81
CA ARG A 79 -3.52 -2.13 9.43
C ARG A 79 -3.78 -3.27 10.39
N SER A 80 -3.18 -4.44 10.17
CA SER A 80 -3.26 -5.57 11.10
C SER A 80 -2.42 -5.36 12.36
N HIS A 81 -1.43 -4.47 12.32
CA HIS A 81 -0.55 -4.15 13.45
C HIS A 81 -1.17 -3.15 14.45
N VAL A 82 -2.46 -3.28 14.75
CA VAL A 82 -3.14 -2.49 15.79
C VAL A 82 -3.57 -3.41 16.93
N ALA A 83 -2.72 -3.46 17.97
CA ALA A 83 -3.04 -3.44 19.41
C ALA A 83 -1.88 -4.07 20.21
N ILE A 84 -0.97 -3.23 20.73
CA ILE A 84 -0.30 -3.51 22.00
C ILE A 84 -0.56 -2.26 22.85
N GLU A 85 -1.64 -2.31 23.62
CA GLU A 85 -1.84 -1.44 24.78
C GLU A 85 -0.99 -2.01 25.93
N ASP A 86 -0.20 -1.16 26.58
CA ASP A 86 0.25 -1.33 27.97
C ASP A 86 -0.57 -0.37 28.86
#